data_AF-A0A357R5N2-F1
#
_entry.id   AF-A0A357R5N2-F1
#
_cell.length_a   1.000
_cell.length_b   1.000
_cell.length_c   1.000
_cell.angle_alpha   90.00
_cell.angle_beta   90.00
_cell.angle_gamma   90.00
#
_symmetry.space_group_name_H-M   'P 1'
#
loop_
_entity.id
_entity.type
_entity.pdbx_description
1 polymer ?
#
loop_
_entity_poly.entity_id
_entity_poly.type
_entity_poly.pdbx_seq_one_letter_code
_entity_poly.pdbx_strand_id
1 'polypeptide(L)'
;EPGRPVVAHNSSWHQGVIGIAAGQVCSGSLAPAILMTDGRDGNIVGSARSVEGIDIYQVLDLCSEHLLKFGGHPAAAGFSLSLDKLESFILTAKQILAQKMEGWTQSELTVDLVVKAGDISLELVEDLAAMAPCGEGNARPLLYSQSLAVKSIRPAGTGYILTLGDRRHSLAAGLWDGGPAPEPGGSIGAVFTVAQDYYRGQQSVMATLKAWWPGHERPLLQKRSYQYEDLRGLPWRQVLRQFSQAAVYREGIKWQDHPGFTRVGLEPASVLVLLTPPPSPAVLRQVLATVEPDLVVLGFAPGEREDFLPGFLGALKYILNQLGGIAPLASLAAALAQTEETILAALRLLSESGIVGYELIEGKLVLGIGTGTKLKAGPRRQRLQLLLEEVEAFTKWLQTASVQEIKKIKA
;
A
#
# COMPACT_ATOMS: atom_id res chain seq x y z
N GLU A 1 -23.99 -7.70 -18.76
CA GLU A 1 -24.40 -7.73 -17.34
C GLU A 1 -23.15 -7.94 -16.49
N PRO A 2 -23.03 -7.29 -15.32
CA PRO A 2 -21.93 -7.52 -14.40
C PRO A 2 -21.82 -9.01 -14.01
N GLY A 3 -20.59 -9.54 -13.89
CA GLY A 3 -20.32 -10.92 -13.48
C GLY A 3 -20.53 -11.97 -14.58
N ARG A 4 -20.78 -11.59 -15.84
CA ARG A 4 -20.87 -12.53 -16.97
C ARG A 4 -19.66 -12.43 -17.89
N PRO A 5 -18.91 -13.53 -18.09
CA PRO A 5 -17.80 -13.56 -19.03
C PRO A 5 -18.26 -13.26 -20.46
N VAL A 6 -17.42 -12.56 -21.22
CA VAL A 6 -17.70 -12.20 -22.61
C VAL A 6 -16.74 -12.97 -23.51
N VAL A 7 -17.29 -13.79 -24.41
CA VAL A 7 -16.52 -14.46 -25.47
C VAL A 7 -17.19 -14.15 -26.79
N ALA A 8 -16.50 -13.40 -27.65
CA ALA A 8 -17.08 -12.89 -28.89
C ALA A 8 -16.06 -12.81 -30.03
N HIS A 9 -16.55 -13.01 -31.26
CA HIS A 9 -15.81 -12.83 -32.50
C HIS A 9 -16.55 -11.85 -33.40
N ASN A 10 -15.80 -11.02 -34.12
CA ASN A 10 -16.33 -10.24 -35.24
C ASN A 10 -15.18 -9.93 -36.22
N SER A 11 -15.35 -10.33 -37.48
CA SER A 11 -14.37 -10.13 -38.55
C SER A 11 -14.10 -8.65 -38.88
N SER A 12 -15.00 -7.74 -38.52
CA SER A 12 -14.82 -6.30 -38.74
C SER A 12 -13.91 -5.62 -37.70
N TRP A 13 -13.54 -6.31 -36.62
CA TRP A 13 -12.74 -5.70 -35.56
C TRP A 13 -11.27 -5.61 -35.94
N HIS A 14 -10.65 -4.47 -35.64
CA HIS A 14 -9.24 -4.27 -35.95
C HIS A 14 -8.35 -5.04 -34.97
N GLN A 15 -7.51 -5.95 -35.47
CA GLN A 15 -6.59 -6.77 -34.67
C GLN A 15 -5.74 -5.95 -33.67
N GLY A 16 -5.32 -4.74 -34.04
CA GLY A 16 -4.53 -3.88 -33.16
C GLY A 16 -5.31 -3.31 -31.95
N VAL A 17 -6.63 -3.38 -31.94
CA VAL A 17 -7.50 -2.72 -30.94
C VAL A 17 -8.22 -3.74 -30.05
N ILE A 18 -8.40 -4.99 -30.48
CA ILE A 18 -9.17 -6.01 -29.73
C ILE A 18 -8.64 -6.25 -28.31
N GLY A 19 -7.34 -6.06 -28.05
CA GLY A 19 -6.79 -6.19 -26.70
C GLY A 19 -7.15 -5.05 -25.75
N ILE A 20 -7.27 -3.83 -26.26
CA ILE A 20 -7.74 -2.67 -25.49
C ILE A 20 -9.23 -2.83 -25.21
N ALA A 21 -10.00 -3.21 -26.24
CA ALA A 21 -11.42 -3.45 -26.12
C ALA A 21 -11.71 -4.59 -25.13
N ALA A 22 -10.97 -5.70 -25.18
CA ALA A 22 -11.10 -6.79 -24.21
C ALA A 22 -10.85 -6.32 -22.78
N GLY A 23 -9.89 -5.40 -22.58
CA GLY A 23 -9.62 -4.79 -21.27
C GLY A 23 -10.81 -3.98 -20.77
N GLN A 24 -11.37 -3.11 -21.62
CA GLN A 24 -12.54 -2.31 -21.24
C GLN A 24 -13.78 -3.16 -20.96
N VAL A 25 -14.03 -4.19 -21.77
CA VAL A 25 -15.13 -5.13 -21.54
C VAL A 25 -14.91 -5.89 -20.23
N CYS A 26 -13.68 -6.36 -19.97
CA CYS A 26 -13.35 -7.05 -18.72
C CYS A 26 -13.61 -6.16 -17.49
N SER A 27 -13.13 -4.91 -17.53
CA SER A 27 -13.34 -3.95 -16.44
C SER A 27 -14.83 -3.58 -16.27
N GLY A 28 -15.54 -3.30 -17.35
CA GLY A 28 -16.94 -2.87 -17.28
C GLY A 28 -17.93 -4.01 -16.94
N SER A 29 -17.60 -5.25 -17.30
CA SER A 29 -18.41 -6.42 -16.95
C SER A 29 -18.00 -7.08 -15.65
N LEU A 30 -16.87 -6.69 -15.05
CA LEU A 30 -16.30 -7.34 -13.86
C LEU A 30 -16.20 -8.87 -14.03
N ALA A 31 -15.83 -9.30 -15.23
CA ALA A 31 -15.70 -10.70 -15.60
C ALA A 31 -14.69 -10.85 -16.75
N PRO A 32 -14.08 -12.03 -16.94
CA PRO A 32 -13.12 -12.24 -18.03
C PRO A 32 -13.73 -11.96 -19.41
N ALA A 33 -12.90 -11.40 -20.30
CA ALA A 33 -13.29 -11.08 -21.66
C ALA A 33 -12.30 -11.65 -22.68
N ILE A 34 -12.82 -12.37 -23.67
CA ILE A 34 -12.11 -12.95 -24.80
C ILE A 34 -12.72 -12.38 -26.08
N LEU A 35 -11.96 -11.54 -26.79
CA LEU A 35 -12.37 -10.96 -28.06
C LEU A 35 -11.49 -11.49 -29.19
N MET A 36 -12.12 -11.83 -30.31
CA MET A 36 -11.47 -12.44 -31.48
C MET A 36 -11.83 -11.70 -32.77
N THR A 37 -10.89 -11.68 -33.70
CA THR A 37 -11.10 -11.16 -35.06
C THR A 37 -10.27 -11.96 -36.07
N ASP A 38 -10.51 -11.71 -37.35
CA ASP A 38 -9.77 -12.34 -38.44
C ASP A 38 -8.35 -11.76 -38.49
N GLY A 39 -7.36 -12.65 -38.47
CA GLY A 39 -5.95 -12.35 -38.62
C GLY A 39 -5.57 -12.20 -40.09
N ARG A 40 -4.41 -11.56 -40.32
CA ARG A 40 -3.89 -11.31 -41.68
C ARG A 40 -3.46 -12.57 -42.43
N ASP A 41 -3.24 -13.67 -41.71
CA ASP A 41 -2.77 -14.97 -42.18
C ASP A 41 -3.91 -15.96 -42.44
N GLY A 42 -5.18 -15.51 -42.38
CA GLY A 42 -6.36 -16.35 -42.55
C GLY A 42 -6.75 -17.14 -41.30
N ASN A 43 -5.96 -17.05 -40.22
CA ASN A 43 -6.30 -17.57 -38.90
C ASN A 43 -7.06 -16.52 -38.09
N ILE A 44 -7.76 -16.95 -37.06
CA ILE A 44 -8.37 -16.05 -36.09
C ILE A 44 -7.34 -15.72 -35.02
N VAL A 45 -7.30 -14.45 -34.62
CA VAL A 45 -6.46 -13.94 -33.54
C VAL A 45 -7.34 -13.46 -32.40
N GLY A 46 -6.96 -13.80 -31.17
CA GLY A 46 -7.72 -13.51 -29.97
C GLY A 46 -6.90 -12.79 -28.91
N SER A 47 -7.56 -11.92 -28.16
CA SER A 47 -7.03 -11.29 -26.95
C SER A 47 -7.96 -11.58 -25.78
N ALA A 48 -7.35 -12.04 -24.68
CA ALA A 48 -8.03 -12.39 -23.45
C ALA A 48 -7.56 -11.49 -22.30
N ARG A 49 -8.50 -11.11 -21.44
CA ARG A 49 -8.30 -10.30 -20.22
C ARG A 49 -9.10 -10.92 -19.09
N SER A 50 -8.55 -10.86 -17.88
CA SER A 50 -9.15 -11.45 -16.69
C SER A 50 -9.31 -10.47 -15.55
N VAL A 51 -10.14 -10.88 -14.60
CA VAL A 51 -10.28 -10.27 -13.27
C VAL A 51 -9.38 -10.99 -12.26
N GLU A 52 -9.13 -10.35 -11.12
CA GLU A 52 -8.41 -10.95 -10.00
C GLU A 52 -9.06 -12.28 -9.56
N GLY A 53 -8.24 -13.27 -9.21
CA GLY A 53 -8.70 -14.61 -8.82
C GLY A 53 -9.05 -15.54 -9.97
N ILE A 54 -9.04 -15.08 -11.24
CA ILE A 54 -9.25 -15.93 -12.41
C ILE A 54 -8.05 -15.87 -13.34
N ASP A 55 -7.32 -16.98 -13.44
CA ASP A 55 -6.19 -17.11 -14.36
C ASP A 55 -6.67 -17.40 -15.80
N ILE A 56 -6.55 -16.41 -16.69
CA ILE A 56 -6.97 -16.54 -18.09
C ILE A 56 -6.02 -17.39 -18.92
N TYR A 57 -4.75 -17.52 -18.51
CA TYR A 57 -3.81 -18.40 -19.17
C TYR A 57 -4.25 -19.85 -18.96
N GLN A 58 -4.61 -20.24 -17.74
CA GLN A 58 -5.17 -21.57 -17.46
C GLN A 58 -6.46 -21.85 -18.23
N VAL A 59 -7.32 -20.85 -18.42
CA VAL A 59 -8.53 -21.00 -19.25
C VAL A 59 -8.17 -21.36 -20.69
N LEU A 60 -7.16 -20.68 -21.26
CA LEU A 60 -6.70 -20.97 -22.63
C LEU A 60 -5.97 -22.30 -22.73
N ASP A 61 -5.22 -22.70 -21.69
CA ASP A 61 -4.56 -24.00 -21.63
C ASP A 61 -5.57 -25.16 -21.66
N LEU A 62 -6.68 -25.02 -20.94
CA LEU A 62 -7.82 -25.95 -21.00
C LEU A 62 -8.53 -25.94 -22.36
N CYS A 63 -8.32 -24.91 -23.19
CA CYS A 63 -8.84 -24.84 -24.56
C CYS A 63 -7.79 -25.20 -25.62
N SER A 64 -6.60 -25.68 -25.21
CA SER A 64 -5.43 -25.83 -26.08
C SER A 64 -5.66 -26.69 -27.32
N GLU A 65 -6.55 -27.68 -27.26
CA GLU A 65 -6.92 -28.52 -28.41
C GLU A 65 -7.54 -27.76 -29.59
N HIS A 66 -8.06 -26.55 -29.36
CA HIS A 66 -8.64 -25.67 -30.38
C HIS A 66 -7.66 -24.58 -30.85
N LEU A 67 -6.50 -24.45 -30.21
CA LEU A 67 -5.59 -23.33 -30.40
C LEU A 67 -4.36 -23.76 -31.22
N LEU A 68 -3.93 -22.89 -32.14
CA LEU A 68 -2.67 -23.05 -32.86
C LEU A 68 -1.48 -22.62 -32.00
N LYS A 69 -1.66 -21.54 -31.24
CA LYS A 69 -0.69 -21.00 -30.27
C LYS A 69 -1.42 -20.10 -29.28
N PHE A 70 -0.91 -20.04 -28.06
CA PHE A 70 -1.33 -19.08 -27.04
C PHE A 70 -0.16 -18.74 -26.11
N GLY A 71 -0.24 -17.60 -25.44
CA GLY A 71 0.76 -17.17 -24.47
C GLY A 71 0.32 -15.91 -23.74
N GLY A 72 0.92 -15.67 -22.58
CA GLY A 72 0.61 -14.51 -21.75
C GLY A 72 0.82 -14.77 -20.27
N HIS A 73 0.08 -14.03 -19.46
CA HIS A 73 0.10 -14.04 -18.01
C HIS A 73 -1.32 -14.26 -17.45
N PRO A 74 -1.48 -14.54 -16.15
CA PRO A 74 -2.79 -14.82 -15.55
C PRO A 74 -3.86 -13.74 -15.81
N ALA A 75 -3.48 -12.47 -15.93
CA ALA A 75 -4.42 -11.36 -16.19
C ALA A 75 -4.68 -11.09 -17.69
N ALA A 76 -3.81 -11.55 -18.58
CA ALA A 76 -3.80 -11.14 -19.97
C ALA A 76 -3.09 -12.15 -20.87
N ALA A 77 -3.76 -12.61 -21.93
CA ALA A 77 -3.18 -13.54 -22.89
C ALA A 77 -3.60 -13.24 -24.33
N GLY A 78 -2.82 -13.76 -25.27
CA GLY A 78 -3.10 -13.72 -26.70
C GLY A 78 -3.01 -15.11 -27.30
N PHE A 79 -3.81 -15.39 -28.32
CA PHE A 79 -3.86 -16.70 -28.97
C PHE A 79 -4.26 -16.58 -30.44
N SER A 80 -4.14 -17.69 -31.17
CA SER A 80 -4.71 -17.84 -32.49
C SER A 80 -5.28 -19.25 -32.70
N LEU A 81 -6.28 -19.36 -33.56
CA LEU A 81 -6.96 -20.60 -33.91
C LEU A 81 -7.38 -20.59 -35.39
N SER A 82 -7.63 -21.76 -35.97
CA SER A 82 -8.14 -21.87 -37.34
C SER A 82 -9.66 -21.61 -37.36
N LEU A 83 -10.18 -21.08 -38.47
CA LEU A 83 -11.59 -20.69 -38.59
C LEU A 83 -12.56 -21.84 -38.28
N ASP A 84 -12.21 -23.07 -38.63
CA ASP A 84 -13.01 -24.29 -38.36
C ASP A 84 -13.11 -24.63 -36.86
N LYS A 85 -12.21 -24.11 -36.02
CA LYS A 85 -12.21 -24.32 -34.56
C LYS A 85 -12.92 -23.22 -33.79
N LEU A 86 -13.35 -22.14 -34.45
CA LEU A 86 -13.94 -20.96 -33.80
C LEU A 86 -15.14 -21.31 -32.90
N GLU A 87 -16.12 -22.00 -33.46
CA GLU A 87 -17.35 -22.31 -32.72
C GLU A 87 -17.09 -23.23 -31.54
N SER A 88 -16.24 -24.25 -31.72
CA SER A 88 -15.83 -25.16 -30.65
C SER A 88 -15.11 -24.41 -29.53
N PHE A 89 -14.16 -23.54 -29.88
CA PHE A 89 -13.45 -22.71 -28.92
C PHE A 89 -14.41 -21.80 -28.13
N ILE A 90 -15.33 -21.10 -28.80
CA ILE A 90 -16.30 -20.21 -28.13
C ILE A 90 -17.13 -20.98 -27.11
N LEU A 91 -17.60 -22.18 -27.46
CA LEU A 91 -18.41 -23.00 -26.58
C LEU A 91 -17.61 -23.46 -25.36
N THR A 92 -16.43 -24.05 -25.58
CA THR A 92 -15.54 -24.57 -24.53
C THR A 92 -15.09 -23.45 -23.58
N ALA A 93 -14.64 -22.32 -24.13
CA ALA A 93 -14.21 -21.17 -23.34
C ALA A 93 -15.35 -20.59 -22.48
N LYS A 94 -16.58 -20.49 -23.03
CA LYS A 94 -17.74 -20.03 -22.26
C LYS A 94 -18.07 -20.96 -21.10
N GLN A 95 -18.01 -22.27 -21.31
CA GLN A 95 -18.29 -23.25 -20.26
C GLN A 95 -17.25 -23.20 -19.13
N ILE A 96 -15.96 -23.19 -19.47
CA ILE A 96 -14.87 -23.10 -18.49
C ILE A 96 -14.96 -21.80 -17.71
N LEU A 97 -15.20 -20.68 -18.39
CA LEU A 97 -15.34 -19.38 -17.74
C LEU A 97 -16.57 -19.33 -16.84
N ALA A 98 -17.71 -19.90 -17.24
CA ALA A 98 -18.89 -19.97 -16.39
C ALA A 98 -18.64 -20.80 -15.12
N GLN A 99 -17.92 -21.93 -15.23
CA GLN A 99 -17.54 -22.74 -14.07
C GLN A 99 -16.55 -22.02 -13.15
N LYS A 100 -15.53 -21.36 -13.70
CA LYS A 100 -14.57 -20.59 -12.89
C LYS A 100 -15.17 -19.36 -12.23
N MET A 101 -16.24 -18.80 -12.80
CA MET A 101 -17.01 -17.72 -12.19
C MET A 101 -18.00 -18.21 -11.14
N GLU A 102 -18.28 -19.51 -11.05
CA GLU A 102 -19.19 -20.05 -10.05
C GLU A 102 -18.59 -19.87 -8.65
N GLY A 103 -19.28 -19.10 -7.80
CA GLY A 103 -18.77 -18.72 -6.48
C GLY A 103 -17.65 -17.67 -6.50
N TRP A 104 -17.23 -17.19 -7.66
CA TRP A 104 -16.34 -16.03 -7.75
C TRP A 104 -17.07 -14.80 -7.25
N THR A 105 -16.48 -14.14 -6.26
CA THR A 105 -16.93 -12.84 -5.77
C THR A 105 -15.90 -11.81 -6.14
N GLN A 106 -16.35 -10.60 -6.46
CA GLN A 106 -15.46 -9.47 -6.63
C GLN A 106 -14.60 -9.30 -5.38
N SER A 107 -13.31 -9.04 -5.58
CA SER A 107 -12.36 -8.73 -4.50
C SER A 107 -12.94 -7.60 -3.64
N GLU A 108 -12.94 -7.77 -2.31
CA GLU A 108 -13.44 -6.76 -1.39
C GLU A 108 -12.61 -5.47 -1.55
N LEU A 109 -13.28 -4.32 -1.74
CA LEU A 109 -12.60 -3.03 -1.75
C LEU A 109 -12.09 -2.73 -0.33
N THR A 110 -10.80 -2.94 -0.12
CA THR A 110 -10.11 -2.51 1.09
C THR A 110 -9.91 -0.99 1.03
N VAL A 111 -10.27 -0.29 2.10
CA VAL A 111 -10.13 1.15 2.21
C VAL A 111 -9.14 1.48 3.32
N ASP A 112 -8.26 2.44 3.05
CA ASP A 112 -7.16 2.80 3.95
C ASP A 112 -7.58 3.81 5.00
N LEU A 113 -8.52 4.71 4.67
CA LEU A 113 -8.92 5.79 5.55
C LEU A 113 -10.42 6.10 5.47
N VAL A 114 -11.07 6.19 6.63
CA VAL A 114 -12.45 6.68 6.73
C VAL A 114 -12.45 8.19 6.99
N VAL A 115 -13.08 8.96 6.11
CA VAL A 115 -13.11 10.42 6.15
C VAL A 115 -14.53 10.98 6.08
N LYS A 116 -14.75 12.12 6.72
CA LYS A 116 -15.93 12.97 6.54
C LYS A 116 -15.63 14.04 5.49
N ALA A 117 -16.68 14.67 4.97
CA ALA A 117 -16.54 15.75 3.98
C ALA A 117 -15.60 16.89 4.45
N GLY A 118 -15.60 17.23 5.74
CA GLY A 118 -14.74 18.26 6.32
C GLY A 118 -13.26 17.86 6.47
N ASP A 119 -12.95 16.56 6.43
CA ASP A 119 -11.56 16.07 6.52
C ASP A 119 -10.86 16.14 5.15
N ILE A 120 -11.62 16.29 4.06
CA ILE A 120 -11.10 16.29 2.68
C ILE A 120 -10.56 17.69 2.35
N SER A 121 -9.30 17.92 2.67
CA SER A 121 -8.61 19.21 2.53
C SER A 121 -7.34 19.11 1.67
N LEU A 122 -6.74 20.25 1.31
CA LEU A 122 -5.44 20.29 0.66
C LEU A 122 -4.33 19.71 1.55
N GLU A 123 -4.40 19.94 2.86
CA GLU A 123 -3.48 19.37 3.84
C GLU A 123 -3.52 17.84 3.82
N LEU A 124 -4.73 17.23 3.79
CA LEU A 124 -4.86 15.78 3.64
C LEU A 124 -4.23 15.29 2.33
N VAL A 125 -4.38 16.04 1.24
CA VAL A 125 -3.76 15.69 -0.05
C VAL A 125 -2.24 15.75 0.02
N GLU A 126 -1.68 16.74 0.72
CA GLU A 126 -0.23 16.88 0.94
C GLU A 126 0.32 15.73 1.79
N ASP A 127 -0.36 15.37 2.87
CA ASP A 127 -0.01 14.22 3.72
C ASP A 127 -0.01 12.91 2.92
N LEU A 128 -1.02 12.69 2.08
CA LEU A 128 -1.10 11.51 1.22
C LEU A 128 -0.04 11.54 0.11
N ALA A 129 0.33 12.72 -0.41
CA ALA A 129 1.37 12.86 -1.42
C ALA A 129 2.76 12.50 -0.88
N ALA A 130 3.00 12.66 0.42
CA ALA A 130 4.24 12.22 1.07
C ALA A 130 4.46 10.70 1.01
N MET A 131 3.43 9.91 0.70
CA MET A 131 3.51 8.45 0.51
C MET A 131 3.99 8.03 -0.89
N ALA A 132 4.28 9.00 -1.77
CA ALA A 132 4.78 8.74 -3.11
C ALA A 132 6.20 8.08 -3.09
N PRO A 133 6.56 7.29 -4.13
CA PRO A 133 5.81 7.03 -5.35
C PRO A 133 4.74 5.94 -5.19
N CYS A 134 3.53 6.20 -5.70
CA CYS A 134 2.45 5.21 -5.75
C CYS A 134 2.48 4.44 -7.07
N GLY A 135 2.18 3.14 -7.03
CA GLY A 135 2.17 2.23 -8.19
C GLY A 135 1.93 0.78 -7.76
N GLU A 136 2.37 -0.17 -8.59
CA GLU A 136 2.39 -1.59 -8.23
C GLU A 136 3.18 -1.80 -6.93
N GLY A 137 2.56 -2.41 -5.92
CA GLY A 137 3.15 -2.60 -4.59
C GLY A 137 3.04 -1.40 -3.63
N ASN A 138 2.56 -0.24 -4.07
CA ASN A 138 2.24 0.92 -3.20
C ASN A 138 1.05 1.68 -3.79
N ALA A 139 -0.15 1.11 -3.69
CA ALA A 139 -1.35 1.71 -4.26
C ALA A 139 -1.64 3.09 -3.64
N ARG A 140 -2.29 3.98 -4.41
CA ARG A 140 -2.78 5.23 -3.85
C ARG A 140 -3.80 4.91 -2.75
N PRO A 141 -3.74 5.56 -1.58
CA PRO A 141 -4.70 5.30 -0.51
C PRO A 141 -6.14 5.50 -0.99
N LEU A 142 -6.99 4.52 -0.70
CA LEU A 142 -8.43 4.54 -0.94
C LEU A 142 -9.13 5.09 0.29
N LEU A 143 -9.84 6.20 0.10
CA LEU A 143 -10.60 6.85 1.13
C LEU A 143 -12.06 6.40 1.06
N TYR A 144 -12.69 6.26 2.21
CA TYR A 144 -14.10 5.95 2.34
C TYR A 144 -14.84 7.09 3.05
N SER A 145 -15.94 7.55 2.48
CA SER A 145 -16.91 8.39 3.19
C SER A 145 -18.29 7.75 3.18
N GLN A 146 -18.89 7.64 4.37
CA GLN A 146 -20.19 7.00 4.56
C GLN A 146 -21.36 7.82 4.00
N SER A 147 -21.22 9.15 3.96
CA SER A 147 -22.30 10.04 3.57
C SER A 147 -21.76 11.32 2.97
N LEU A 148 -21.89 11.40 1.65
CA LEU A 148 -21.69 12.61 0.88
C LEU A 148 -23.00 12.98 0.20
N ALA A 149 -23.49 14.19 0.42
CA ALA A 149 -24.63 14.74 -0.28
C ALA A 149 -24.26 15.04 -1.73
N VAL A 150 -25.09 14.62 -2.67
CA VAL A 150 -24.92 14.88 -4.10
C VAL A 150 -25.57 16.22 -4.43
N LYS A 151 -24.76 17.29 -4.52
CA LYS A 151 -25.26 18.66 -4.70
C LYS A 151 -25.55 18.97 -6.17
N SER A 152 -24.68 18.51 -7.06
CA SER A 152 -24.84 18.71 -8.50
C SER A 152 -24.10 17.63 -9.28
N ILE A 153 -24.57 17.38 -10.50
CA ILE A 153 -23.92 16.53 -11.47
C ILE A 153 -23.86 17.26 -12.81
N ARG A 154 -22.74 17.09 -13.53
CA ARG A 154 -22.64 17.52 -14.92
C ARG A 154 -21.87 16.50 -15.76
N PRO A 155 -22.25 16.28 -17.02
CA PRO A 155 -21.45 15.48 -17.95
C PRO A 155 -20.05 16.08 -18.15
N ALA A 156 -19.06 15.21 -18.34
CA ALA A 156 -17.67 15.57 -18.65
C ALA A 156 -17.01 14.45 -19.47
N GLY A 157 -16.98 14.60 -20.80
CA GLY A 157 -16.46 13.58 -21.70
C GLY A 157 -17.29 12.29 -21.62
N THR A 158 -16.64 11.15 -21.35
CA THR A 158 -17.28 9.84 -21.15
C THR A 158 -17.78 9.62 -19.72
N GLY A 159 -17.64 10.60 -18.84
CA GLY A 159 -17.98 10.51 -17.44
C GLY A 159 -18.76 11.71 -16.92
N TYR A 160 -18.69 11.91 -15.61
CA TYR A 160 -19.40 12.94 -14.88
C TYR A 160 -18.48 13.65 -13.90
N ILE A 161 -18.73 14.95 -13.69
CA ILE A 161 -18.18 15.70 -12.57
C ILE A 161 -19.32 16.01 -11.61
N LEU A 162 -19.12 15.64 -10.35
CA LEU A 162 -20.06 15.79 -9.26
C LEU A 162 -19.56 16.82 -8.26
N THR A 163 -20.49 17.51 -7.62
CA THR A 163 -20.21 18.26 -6.39
C THR A 163 -20.74 17.44 -5.22
N LEU A 164 -19.84 16.93 -4.39
CA LEU A 164 -20.14 16.09 -3.23
C LEU A 164 -19.79 16.84 -1.94
N GLY A 165 -20.38 16.48 -0.80
CA GLY A 165 -19.96 17.02 0.49
C GLY A 165 -21.03 16.95 1.56
N ASP A 166 -21.03 17.91 2.49
CA ASP A 166 -22.05 18.05 3.53
C ASP A 166 -22.67 19.46 3.48
N ARG A 167 -23.34 19.91 4.55
CA ARG A 167 -23.93 21.27 4.60
C ARG A 167 -22.90 22.40 4.53
N ARG A 168 -21.67 22.18 5.00
CA ARG A 168 -20.61 23.20 5.15
C ARG A 168 -19.49 23.04 4.13
N HIS A 169 -19.23 21.81 3.68
CA HIS A 169 -18.10 21.46 2.85
C HIS A 169 -18.57 20.95 1.49
N SER A 170 -17.80 21.23 0.45
CA SER A 170 -18.01 20.74 -0.91
C SER A 170 -16.68 20.36 -1.52
N LEU A 171 -16.65 19.28 -2.28
CA LEU A 171 -15.54 18.88 -3.12
C LEU A 171 -16.03 18.53 -4.53
N ALA A 172 -15.16 18.71 -5.51
CA ALA A 172 -15.38 18.18 -6.85
C ALA A 172 -14.99 16.70 -6.87
N ALA A 173 -15.77 15.87 -7.55
CA ALA A 173 -15.49 14.45 -7.71
C ALA A 173 -15.71 14.03 -9.17
N GLY A 174 -14.73 13.37 -9.77
CA GLY A 174 -14.82 12.78 -11.11
C GLY A 174 -15.30 11.33 -11.03
N LEU A 175 -16.23 10.97 -11.90
CA LEU A 175 -16.67 9.60 -12.16
C LEU A 175 -16.42 9.32 -13.65
N TRP A 176 -15.37 8.55 -13.97
CA TRP A 176 -14.89 8.43 -15.35
C TRP A 176 -15.29 7.11 -16.04
N ASP A 177 -15.69 6.10 -15.26
CA ASP A 177 -15.75 4.71 -15.72
C ASP A 177 -17.10 4.35 -16.40
N GLY A 178 -17.83 5.33 -16.93
CA GLY A 178 -19.04 5.12 -17.75
C GLY A 178 -20.26 4.49 -17.05
N GLY A 179 -20.19 4.28 -15.73
CA GLY A 179 -21.29 3.78 -14.92
C GLY A 179 -22.39 4.81 -14.67
N PRO A 180 -23.55 4.40 -14.12
CA PRO A 180 -24.59 5.34 -13.72
C PRO A 180 -24.02 6.29 -12.67
N ALA A 181 -24.40 7.55 -12.78
CA ALA A 181 -24.03 8.57 -11.81
C ALA A 181 -25.16 8.74 -10.78
N PRO A 182 -24.82 9.09 -9.53
CA PRO A 182 -25.82 9.27 -8.50
C PRO A 182 -26.71 10.48 -8.77
N GLU A 183 -27.97 10.37 -8.36
CA GLU A 183 -28.95 11.44 -8.52
C GLU A 183 -28.72 12.60 -7.53
N PRO A 184 -28.83 13.86 -7.99
CA PRO A 184 -28.83 15.02 -7.10
C PRO A 184 -29.91 14.97 -6.04
N GLY A 185 -29.62 15.50 -4.85
CA GLY A 185 -30.56 15.56 -3.72
C GLY A 185 -30.52 14.33 -2.79
N GLY A 186 -29.84 13.26 -3.20
CA GLY A 186 -29.53 12.11 -2.34
C GLY A 186 -28.23 12.26 -1.55
N SER A 187 -27.93 11.24 -0.73
CA SER A 187 -26.60 11.01 -0.17
C SER A 187 -26.09 9.64 -0.60
N ILE A 188 -24.79 9.55 -0.80
CA ILE A 188 -24.08 8.33 -1.18
C ILE A 188 -23.02 7.97 -0.15
N GLY A 189 -22.78 6.68 0.01
CA GLY A 189 -21.47 6.18 0.44
C GLY A 189 -20.54 6.11 -0.77
N ALA A 190 -19.26 6.45 -0.57
CA ALA A 190 -18.30 6.51 -1.67
C ALA A 190 -16.90 6.06 -1.26
N VAL A 191 -16.25 5.32 -2.16
CA VAL A 191 -14.81 5.01 -2.12
C VAL A 191 -14.13 5.82 -3.22
N PHE A 192 -13.06 6.54 -2.88
CA PHE A 192 -12.41 7.47 -3.79
C PHE A 192 -10.95 7.71 -3.44
N THR A 193 -10.18 8.15 -4.43
CA THR A 193 -8.86 8.76 -4.20
C THR A 193 -8.99 10.27 -4.25
N VAL A 194 -8.10 11.00 -3.58
CA VAL A 194 -8.02 12.46 -3.69
C VAL A 194 -6.70 12.88 -4.33
N ALA A 195 -6.74 13.97 -5.07
CA ALA A 195 -5.56 14.60 -5.64
C ALA A 195 -5.71 16.12 -5.64
N GLN A 196 -4.57 16.81 -5.72
CA GLN A 196 -4.56 18.25 -5.91
C GLN A 196 -4.94 18.58 -7.34
N ASP A 197 -5.83 19.55 -7.50
CA ASP A 197 -6.25 20.09 -8.79
C ASP A 197 -6.14 21.61 -8.77
N TYR A 198 -6.03 22.22 -9.96
CA TYR A 198 -5.96 23.66 -10.14
C TYR A 198 -7.19 24.13 -10.90
N TYR A 199 -8.17 24.67 -10.18
CA TYR A 199 -9.37 25.23 -10.79
C TYR A 199 -9.30 26.76 -10.78
N ARG A 200 -9.34 27.37 -11.98
CA ARG A 200 -9.25 28.83 -12.18
C ARG A 200 -8.04 29.48 -11.48
N GLY A 201 -6.91 28.77 -11.43
CA GLY A 201 -5.67 29.27 -10.81
C GLY A 201 -5.62 29.17 -9.29
N GLN A 202 -6.64 28.59 -8.64
CA GLN A 202 -6.61 28.26 -7.22
C GLN A 202 -6.44 26.76 -7.01
N GLN A 203 -5.65 26.39 -6.01
CA GLN A 203 -5.53 25.00 -5.57
C GLN A 203 -6.87 24.53 -5.01
N SER A 204 -7.24 23.31 -5.37
CA SER A 204 -8.48 22.66 -4.95
C SER A 204 -8.24 21.17 -4.81
N VAL A 205 -9.15 20.49 -4.11
CA VAL A 205 -9.14 19.03 -4.00
C VAL A 205 -10.11 18.47 -5.03
N MET A 206 -9.64 17.51 -5.82
CA MET A 206 -10.46 16.72 -6.73
C MET A 206 -10.45 15.26 -6.28
N ALA A 207 -11.63 14.72 -6.00
CA ALA A 207 -11.78 13.29 -5.78
C ALA A 207 -11.95 12.55 -7.12
N THR A 208 -11.51 11.31 -7.18
CA THR A 208 -11.85 10.37 -8.26
C THR A 208 -12.60 9.20 -7.64
N LEU A 209 -13.89 9.08 -7.96
CA LEU A 209 -14.74 8.00 -7.45
C LEU A 209 -14.29 6.66 -8.03
N LYS A 210 -14.15 5.66 -7.16
CA LYS A 210 -13.89 4.25 -7.51
C LYS A 210 -15.13 3.39 -7.35
N ALA A 211 -15.92 3.66 -6.31
CA ALA A 211 -17.22 3.03 -6.09
C ALA A 211 -18.15 3.97 -5.34
N TRP A 212 -19.46 3.81 -5.54
CA TRP A 212 -20.49 4.51 -4.78
C TRP A 212 -21.77 3.69 -4.70
N TRP A 213 -22.61 3.97 -3.70
CA TRP A 213 -23.94 3.37 -3.55
C TRP A 213 -24.90 4.35 -2.90
N PRO A 214 -26.21 4.25 -3.18
CA PRO A 214 -27.23 5.10 -2.57
C PRO A 214 -27.36 4.83 -1.06
N GLY A 215 -27.53 5.89 -0.28
CA GLY A 215 -27.79 5.80 1.15
C GLY A 215 -26.54 5.55 2.01
N HIS A 216 -26.76 5.03 3.22
CA HIS A 216 -25.73 4.80 4.23
C HIS A 216 -25.35 3.32 4.35
N GLU A 217 -25.32 2.55 3.24
CA GLU A 217 -24.82 1.18 3.36
C GLU A 217 -23.38 1.23 3.87
N ARG A 218 -23.11 0.38 4.86
CA ARG A 218 -21.79 0.22 5.40
C ARG A 218 -21.13 -0.88 4.56
N PRO A 219 -20.05 -0.59 3.82
CA PRO A 219 -19.18 -1.68 3.41
C PRO A 219 -18.72 -2.33 4.72
N LEU A 220 -18.57 -3.65 4.71
CA LEU A 220 -17.89 -4.33 5.79
C LEU A 220 -16.45 -3.80 5.81
N LEU A 221 -16.20 -2.80 6.64
CA LEU A 221 -14.84 -2.36 6.93
C LEU A 221 -14.21 -3.52 7.69
N GLN A 222 -13.50 -4.40 6.96
CA GLN A 222 -12.64 -5.37 7.60
C GLN A 222 -11.56 -4.60 8.34
N LYS A 223 -11.81 -4.38 9.62
CA LYS A 223 -10.79 -3.92 10.54
C LYS A 223 -9.84 -5.09 10.67
N ARG A 224 -8.70 -5.08 9.96
CA ARG A 224 -7.66 -6.08 10.15
C ARG A 224 -7.33 -6.15 11.63
N SER A 225 -7.70 -7.26 12.25
CA SER A 225 -7.51 -7.48 13.68
C SER A 225 -6.38 -8.48 13.84
N TYR A 226 -5.22 -7.98 14.24
CA TYR A 226 -4.10 -8.85 14.60
C TYR A 226 -4.45 -9.66 15.85
N GLN A 227 -4.20 -10.96 15.82
CA GLN A 227 -4.10 -11.75 17.04
C GLN A 227 -2.80 -11.37 17.74
N TYR A 228 -2.80 -11.41 19.07
CA TYR A 228 -1.60 -11.13 19.86
C TYR A 228 -1.38 -12.24 20.86
N GLU A 229 -0.14 -12.69 20.95
CA GLU A 229 0.33 -13.56 22.01
C GLU A 229 1.39 -12.82 22.82
N ASP A 230 1.21 -12.78 24.14
CA ASP A 230 2.07 -12.04 25.04
C ASP A 230 3.05 -12.99 25.73
N LEU A 231 4.29 -13.00 25.25
CA LEU A 231 5.39 -13.81 25.76
C LEU A 231 6.51 -12.94 26.35
N ARG A 232 6.18 -11.70 26.72
CA ARG A 232 7.13 -10.78 27.34
C ARG A 232 7.65 -11.40 28.64
N GLY A 233 8.95 -11.25 28.89
CA GLY A 233 9.62 -11.84 30.06
C GLY A 233 10.15 -13.27 29.84
N LEU A 234 9.77 -13.96 28.75
CA LEU A 234 10.44 -15.20 28.37
C LEU A 234 11.80 -14.91 27.70
N PRO A 235 12.79 -15.82 27.83
CA PRO A 235 14.04 -15.72 27.08
C PRO A 235 13.80 -15.73 25.58
N TRP A 236 14.41 -14.80 24.83
CA TRP A 236 14.18 -14.66 23.38
C TRP A 236 14.41 -15.96 22.58
N ARG A 237 15.41 -16.77 22.99
CA ARG A 237 15.68 -18.07 22.35
C ARG A 237 14.51 -19.04 22.48
N GLN A 238 13.78 -18.98 23.59
CA GLN A 238 12.61 -19.82 23.81
C GLN A 238 11.45 -19.37 22.91
N VAL A 239 11.22 -18.06 22.81
CA VAL A 239 10.21 -17.48 21.91
C VAL A 239 10.49 -17.89 20.47
N LEU A 240 11.72 -17.71 19.98
CA LEU A 240 12.06 -18.08 18.59
C LEU A 240 11.95 -19.59 18.32
N ARG A 241 12.15 -20.44 19.34
CA ARG A 241 11.98 -21.88 19.19
C ARG A 241 10.52 -22.28 19.04
N GLN A 242 9.60 -21.52 19.62
CA GLN A 242 8.15 -21.72 19.46
C GLN A 242 7.66 -21.23 18.09
N PHE A 243 8.32 -20.21 17.53
CA PHE A 243 7.94 -19.58 16.26
C PHE A 243 9.08 -19.62 15.23
N SER A 244 9.54 -20.82 14.88
CA SER A 244 10.74 -21.00 14.04
C SER A 244 10.60 -20.51 12.59
N GLN A 245 9.37 -20.29 12.12
CA GLN A 245 9.05 -19.80 10.76
C GLN A 245 8.52 -18.36 10.76
N ALA A 246 8.53 -17.67 11.91
CA ALA A 246 8.02 -16.30 11.99
C ALA A 246 8.99 -15.29 11.39
N ALA A 247 8.45 -14.19 10.86
CA ALA A 247 9.22 -12.98 10.67
C ALA A 247 9.63 -12.45 12.06
N VAL A 248 10.90 -12.09 12.21
CA VAL A 248 11.44 -11.64 13.50
C VAL A 248 11.88 -10.19 13.36
N TYR A 249 11.22 -9.29 14.08
CA TYR A 249 11.59 -7.88 14.18
C TYR A 249 12.56 -7.65 15.33
N ARG A 250 13.67 -6.97 15.03
CA ARG A 250 14.70 -6.58 16.01
C ARG A 250 15.46 -5.33 15.57
N GLU A 251 15.65 -4.39 16.49
CA GLU A 251 16.39 -3.15 16.28
C GLU A 251 17.32 -2.81 17.46
N GLY A 252 18.32 -1.97 17.18
CA GLY A 252 19.31 -1.53 18.17
C GLY A 252 20.66 -2.26 18.06
N ILE A 253 21.72 -1.61 18.55
CA ILE A 253 23.11 -2.05 18.34
C ILE A 253 23.37 -3.45 18.91
N LYS A 254 22.90 -3.72 20.14
CA LYS A 254 23.03 -5.03 20.80
C LYS A 254 22.34 -6.18 20.06
N TRP A 255 21.42 -5.87 19.14
CA TRP A 255 20.64 -6.87 18.40
C TRP A 255 21.16 -7.10 16.98
N GLN A 256 22.25 -6.47 16.56
CA GLN A 256 22.75 -6.60 15.19
C GLN A 256 23.11 -8.05 14.81
N ASP A 257 23.64 -8.83 15.77
CA ASP A 257 24.04 -10.23 15.57
C ASP A 257 22.92 -11.23 15.91
N HIS A 258 21.72 -10.74 16.26
CA HIS A 258 20.58 -11.59 16.60
C HIS A 258 19.71 -11.92 15.37
N PRO A 259 19.05 -13.10 15.35
CA PRO A 259 18.19 -13.50 14.23
C PRO A 259 17.09 -12.49 13.96
N GLY A 260 16.76 -12.32 12.69
CA GLY A 260 15.70 -11.43 12.24
C GLY A 260 16.20 -10.15 11.57
N PHE A 261 15.25 -9.28 11.31
CA PHE A 261 15.41 -8.11 10.49
C PHE A 261 15.03 -6.84 11.24
N THR A 262 15.62 -5.72 10.80
CA THR A 262 15.12 -4.40 11.16
C THR A 262 13.86 -4.09 10.36
N ARG A 263 13.22 -2.94 10.61
CA ARG A 263 12.08 -2.48 9.79
C ARG A 263 12.36 -2.39 8.28
N VAL A 264 13.63 -2.34 7.85
CA VAL A 264 14.03 -2.18 6.45
C VAL A 264 14.14 -3.52 5.71
N GLY A 265 14.18 -4.65 6.43
CA GLY A 265 14.37 -5.98 5.84
C GLY A 265 13.25 -6.97 6.16
N LEU A 266 12.10 -6.48 6.64
CA LEU A 266 10.94 -7.32 6.91
C LEU A 266 10.21 -7.65 5.61
N GLU A 267 9.63 -8.85 5.56
CA GLU A 267 8.80 -9.35 4.46
C GLU A 267 7.46 -9.86 5.00
N PRO A 268 6.42 -10.00 4.15
CA PRO A 268 5.14 -10.56 4.54
C PRO A 268 5.27 -11.95 5.18
N ALA A 269 4.61 -12.16 6.32
CA ALA A 269 4.61 -13.43 7.04
C ALA A 269 3.38 -13.57 7.94
N SER A 270 2.82 -14.77 8.06
CA SER A 270 1.64 -15.04 8.90
C SER A 270 1.87 -14.84 10.40
N VAL A 271 3.13 -14.93 10.85
CA VAL A 271 3.52 -14.70 12.25
C VAL A 271 4.66 -13.69 12.32
N LEU A 272 4.49 -12.69 13.18
CA LEU A 272 5.50 -11.68 13.48
C LEU A 272 5.91 -11.77 14.95
N VAL A 273 7.19 -12.00 15.23
CA VAL A 273 7.77 -11.90 16.57
C VAL A 273 8.45 -10.55 16.74
N LEU A 274 7.99 -9.74 17.69
CA LEU A 274 8.68 -8.51 18.10
C LEU A 274 9.66 -8.83 19.23
N LEU A 275 10.95 -9.01 18.92
CA LEU A 275 11.99 -9.26 19.93
C LEU A 275 12.41 -7.98 20.67
N THR A 276 12.28 -6.83 20.02
CA THR A 276 12.55 -5.52 20.60
C THR A 276 11.34 -4.62 20.40
N PRO A 277 11.05 -3.67 21.31
CA PRO A 277 9.98 -2.71 21.10
C PRO A 277 10.33 -1.76 19.95
N PRO A 278 9.44 -1.55 18.97
CA PRO A 278 9.60 -0.46 18.00
C PRO A 278 9.69 0.91 18.69
N PRO A 279 10.48 1.86 18.15
CA PRO A 279 10.75 3.12 18.85
C PRO A 279 9.59 4.13 18.82
N SER A 280 8.56 3.92 18.01
CA SER A 280 7.38 4.78 18.01
C SER A 280 6.13 4.02 17.53
N PRO A 281 4.92 4.56 17.79
CA PRO A 281 3.69 4.00 17.23
C PRO A 281 3.70 3.94 15.71
N ALA A 282 4.34 4.92 15.04
CA ALA A 282 4.44 4.96 13.58
C ALA A 282 5.31 3.81 13.05
N VAL A 283 6.41 3.49 13.73
CA VAL A 283 7.25 2.35 13.34
C VAL A 283 6.55 1.04 13.60
N LEU A 284 5.83 0.90 14.72
CA LEU A 284 5.02 -0.29 14.97
C LEU A 284 3.98 -0.51 13.87
N ARG A 285 3.27 0.55 13.45
CA ARG A 285 2.35 0.48 12.31
C ARG A 285 3.05 0.06 11.01
N GLN A 286 4.18 0.70 10.70
CA GLN A 286 4.97 0.36 9.52
C GLN A 286 5.34 -1.13 9.50
N VAL A 287 5.85 -1.64 10.62
CA VAL A 287 6.21 -3.05 10.77
C VAL A 287 5.00 -3.97 10.57
N LEU A 288 3.85 -3.65 11.17
CA LEU A 288 2.62 -4.44 11.02
C LEU A 288 2.08 -4.40 9.58
N ALA A 289 2.19 -3.26 8.91
CA ALA A 289 1.76 -3.09 7.52
C ALA A 289 2.70 -3.78 6.52
N THR A 290 4.01 -3.81 6.80
CA THR A 290 5.00 -4.50 5.94
C THR A 290 4.87 -6.02 6.05
N VAL A 291 4.62 -6.54 7.25
CA VAL A 291 4.58 -8.00 7.49
C VAL A 291 3.19 -8.59 7.27
N GLU A 292 2.13 -7.80 7.46
CA GLU A 292 0.73 -8.24 7.41
C GLU A 292 0.43 -9.56 8.17
N PRO A 293 0.82 -9.68 9.45
CA PRO A 293 0.70 -10.95 10.16
C PRO A 293 -0.74 -11.27 10.58
N ASP A 294 -1.04 -12.56 10.70
CA ASP A 294 -2.24 -13.03 11.41
C ASP A 294 -2.03 -12.96 12.93
N LEU A 295 -0.80 -13.29 13.38
CA LEU A 295 -0.39 -13.34 14.78
C LEU A 295 0.85 -12.47 15.05
N VAL A 296 0.73 -11.60 16.05
CA VAL A 296 1.83 -10.79 16.58
C VAL A 296 2.24 -11.31 17.95
N VAL A 297 3.49 -11.77 18.08
CA VAL A 297 4.07 -12.25 19.33
C VAL A 297 4.88 -11.13 19.98
N LEU A 298 4.47 -10.72 21.16
CA LEU A 298 5.22 -9.76 22.00
C LEU A 298 6.31 -10.54 22.74
N GLY A 299 7.51 -10.57 22.17
CA GLY A 299 8.65 -11.35 22.67
C GLY A 299 9.78 -10.49 23.22
N PHE A 300 9.46 -9.31 23.78
CA PHE A 300 10.48 -8.34 24.18
C PHE A 300 11.49 -8.94 25.15
N ALA A 301 12.74 -9.02 24.70
CA ALA A 301 13.83 -9.42 25.55
C ALA A 301 14.19 -8.28 26.51
N PRO A 302 14.63 -8.59 27.75
CA PRO A 302 15.16 -7.58 28.66
C PRO A 302 16.31 -6.83 27.98
N GLY A 303 16.19 -5.51 27.88
CA GLY A 303 17.21 -4.62 27.36
C GLY A 303 17.72 -3.69 28.45
N GLU A 304 19.03 -3.50 28.53
CA GLU A 304 19.63 -2.44 29.36
C GLU A 304 19.47 -1.09 28.66
N ARG A 305 19.32 -0.02 29.45
CA ARG A 305 19.31 1.35 28.93
C ARG A 305 20.68 1.68 28.34
N GLU A 306 20.70 2.20 27.12
CA GLU A 306 21.91 2.67 26.47
C GLU A 306 21.87 4.18 26.23
N ASP A 307 22.99 4.83 26.49
CA ASP A 307 23.17 6.21 26.08
C ASP A 307 23.22 6.30 24.56
N PHE A 308 22.31 7.08 23.98
CA PHE A 308 22.19 7.24 22.53
C PHE A 308 23.46 7.81 21.88
N LEU A 309 24.10 8.81 22.50
CA LEU A 309 25.18 9.59 21.86
C LEU A 309 26.43 8.76 21.52
N PRO A 310 26.99 7.92 22.42
CA PRO A 310 28.12 7.06 22.08
C PRO A 310 27.85 6.13 20.89
N GLY A 311 26.69 5.45 20.89
CA GLY A 311 26.28 4.56 19.80
C GLY A 311 26.09 5.30 18.48
N PHE A 312 25.44 6.46 18.53
CA PHE A 312 25.24 7.32 17.37
C PHE A 312 26.57 7.81 16.77
N LEU A 313 27.49 8.34 17.58
CA LEU A 313 28.80 8.78 17.11
C LEU A 313 29.63 7.62 16.54
N GLY A 314 29.54 6.43 17.15
CA GLY A 314 30.15 5.20 16.62
C GLY A 314 29.61 4.84 15.23
N ALA A 315 28.29 4.91 15.05
CA ALA A 315 27.64 4.63 13.77
C ALA A 315 28.05 5.65 12.68
N LEU A 316 28.12 6.94 13.01
CA LEU A 316 28.60 7.96 12.06
C LEU A 316 30.06 7.73 11.66
N LYS A 317 30.92 7.38 12.63
CA LYS A 317 32.32 7.04 12.36
C LYS A 317 32.44 5.81 11.45
N TYR A 318 31.59 4.80 11.66
CA TYR A 318 31.52 3.63 10.78
C TYR A 318 31.10 4.03 9.36
N ILE A 319 30.05 4.82 9.19
CA ILE A 319 29.57 5.27 7.87
C ILE A 319 30.67 6.06 7.13
N LEU A 320 31.33 6.99 7.81
CA LEU A 320 32.42 7.80 7.24
C LEU A 320 33.61 6.93 6.80
N ASN A 321 34.01 5.96 7.63
CA ASN A 321 35.24 5.20 7.40
C ASN A 321 35.05 3.95 6.54
N GLN A 322 33.87 3.32 6.59
CA GLN A 322 33.62 2.01 5.97
C GLN A 322 32.64 2.09 4.79
N LEU A 323 31.74 3.08 4.78
CA LEU A 323 30.70 3.22 3.74
C LEU A 323 30.90 4.48 2.86
N GLY A 324 32.09 5.09 2.91
CA GLY A 324 32.41 6.28 2.12
C GLY A 324 31.58 7.52 2.48
N GLY A 325 31.02 7.57 3.69
CA GLY A 325 30.19 8.68 4.14
C GLY A 325 28.73 8.62 3.68
N ILE A 326 28.29 7.57 2.99
CA ILE A 326 26.93 7.47 2.45
C ILE A 326 26.18 6.32 3.10
N ALA A 327 24.96 6.57 3.63
CA ALA A 327 24.11 5.52 4.17
C ALA A 327 22.62 5.90 4.12
N PRO A 328 21.69 4.95 3.95
CA PRO A 328 20.25 5.22 4.09
C PRO A 328 19.90 5.69 5.51
N LEU A 329 19.08 6.75 5.62
CA LEU A 329 18.63 7.29 6.91
C LEU A 329 17.86 6.24 7.73
N ALA A 330 16.95 5.52 7.07
CA ALA A 330 16.15 4.46 7.68
C ALA A 330 17.02 3.35 8.30
N SER A 331 18.10 2.95 7.62
CA SER A 331 19.04 1.93 8.12
C SER A 331 19.78 2.40 9.37
N LEU A 332 20.20 3.67 9.42
CA LEU A 332 20.84 4.24 10.61
C LEU A 332 19.85 4.35 11.78
N ALA A 333 18.62 4.80 11.51
CA ALA A 333 17.57 4.90 12.53
C ALA A 333 17.26 3.51 13.12
N ALA A 334 17.11 2.50 12.28
CA ALA A 334 16.82 1.14 12.71
C ALA A 334 18.00 0.48 13.46
N ALA A 335 19.24 0.71 13.01
CA ALA A 335 20.43 0.22 13.70
C ALA A 335 20.55 0.76 15.14
N LEU A 336 20.03 1.97 15.39
CA LEU A 336 20.05 2.64 16.68
C LEU A 336 18.75 2.48 17.49
N ALA A 337 17.75 1.75 16.95
CA ALA A 337 16.40 1.67 17.52
C ALA A 337 15.80 3.06 17.80
N GLN A 338 15.89 3.97 16.83
CA GLN A 338 15.35 5.34 16.91
C GLN A 338 14.40 5.64 15.76
N THR A 339 13.71 6.79 15.83
CA THR A 339 12.98 7.35 14.69
C THR A 339 13.93 8.12 13.77
N GLU A 340 13.59 8.24 12.49
CA GLU A 340 14.36 9.07 11.55
C GLU A 340 14.43 10.54 11.99
N GLU A 341 13.35 11.06 12.59
CA GLU A 341 13.32 12.40 13.17
C GLU A 341 14.36 12.58 14.28
N THR A 342 14.52 11.57 15.16
CA THR A 342 15.52 11.60 16.24
C THR A 342 16.93 11.63 15.66
N ILE A 343 17.20 10.82 14.63
CA ILE A 343 18.49 10.81 13.92
C ILE A 343 18.76 12.18 13.28
N LEU A 344 17.79 12.75 12.58
CA LEU A 344 17.92 14.07 11.96
C LEU A 344 18.13 15.17 13.00
N ALA A 345 17.44 15.13 14.14
CA ALA A 345 17.66 16.08 15.23
C ALA A 345 19.09 16.00 15.78
N ALA A 346 19.62 14.78 15.93
CA ALA A 346 21.00 14.55 16.36
C ALA A 346 22.02 15.06 15.34
N LEU A 347 21.81 14.78 14.04
CA LEU A 347 22.64 15.30 12.95
C LEU A 347 22.63 16.84 12.90
N ARG A 348 21.46 17.46 13.06
CA ARG A 348 21.32 18.92 13.14
C ARG A 348 22.09 19.53 14.29
N LEU A 349 22.11 18.87 15.45
CA LEU A 349 22.90 19.31 16.61
C LEU A 349 24.40 19.20 16.34
N LEU A 350 24.86 18.09 15.76
CA LEU A 350 26.27 17.90 15.40
C LEU A 350 26.73 18.90 14.33
N SER A 351 25.91 19.14 13.32
CA SER A 351 26.19 20.11 12.25
C SER A 351 26.29 21.54 12.77
N GLU A 352 25.35 21.97 13.63
CA GLU A 352 25.44 23.29 14.27
C GLU A 352 26.65 23.42 15.21
N SER A 353 27.06 22.29 15.81
CA SER A 353 28.27 22.20 16.64
C SER A 353 29.56 22.11 15.81
N GLY A 354 29.45 22.04 14.48
CA GLY A 354 30.59 21.89 13.56
C GLY A 354 31.27 20.52 13.61
N ILE A 355 30.65 19.52 14.24
CA ILE A 355 31.24 18.19 14.47
C ILE A 355 31.10 17.31 13.21
N VAL A 356 29.95 17.38 12.53
CA VAL A 356 29.66 16.59 11.31
C VAL A 356 28.83 17.45 10.35
N GLY A 357 29.23 17.51 9.08
CA GLY A 357 28.36 18.01 8.01
C GLY A 357 27.44 16.90 7.51
N TYR A 358 26.22 17.23 7.08
CA TYR A 358 25.36 16.24 6.44
C TYR A 358 24.44 16.85 5.41
N GLU A 359 24.12 16.07 4.38
CA GLU A 359 23.04 16.33 3.42
C GLU A 359 22.13 15.11 3.35
N LEU A 360 20.85 15.32 3.02
CA LEU A 360 19.87 14.26 2.81
C LEU A 360 19.38 14.33 1.36
N ILE A 361 19.71 13.30 0.58
CA ILE A 361 19.36 13.20 -0.85
C ILE A 361 18.59 11.89 -1.04
N GLU A 362 17.32 11.99 -1.42
CA GLU A 362 16.44 10.82 -1.68
C GLU A 362 16.49 9.75 -0.56
N GLY A 363 16.43 10.19 0.70
CA GLY A 363 16.46 9.30 1.87
C GLY A 363 17.85 8.76 2.25
N LYS A 364 18.91 9.14 1.53
CA LYS A 364 20.31 8.79 1.84
C LYS A 364 21.02 9.97 2.49
N LEU A 365 21.70 9.70 3.61
CA LEU A 365 22.60 10.60 4.27
C LEU A 365 23.94 10.62 3.54
N VAL A 366 24.44 11.83 3.26
CA VAL A 366 25.82 12.08 2.82
C VAL A 366 26.51 12.85 3.94
N LEU A 367 27.48 12.21 4.61
CA LEU A 367 28.18 12.75 5.77
C LEU A 367 29.52 13.38 5.38
N GLY A 368 29.84 14.51 6.01
CA GLY A 368 31.12 15.19 5.93
C GLY A 368 31.78 15.31 7.30
N ILE A 369 33.11 15.29 7.33
CA ILE A 369 33.89 15.46 8.56
C ILE A 369 33.90 16.93 8.97
N GLY A 370 33.53 17.21 10.21
CA GLY A 370 33.66 18.54 10.83
C GLY A 370 34.89 18.66 11.73
N THR A 371 35.19 19.88 12.17
CA THR A 371 36.34 20.19 13.06
C THR A 371 35.92 20.51 14.51
N GLY A 372 34.61 20.60 14.77
CA GLY A 372 34.04 20.84 16.08
C GLY A 372 34.25 19.65 17.02
N THR A 373 34.43 19.93 18.30
CA THR A 373 34.75 18.91 19.33
C THR A 373 33.79 18.92 20.52
N LYS A 374 32.87 19.90 20.60
CA LYS A 374 31.94 20.06 21.72
C LYS A 374 30.52 20.32 21.21
N LEU A 375 29.55 19.62 21.80
CA LEU A 375 28.13 19.85 21.54
C LEU A 375 27.71 21.22 22.07
N LYS A 376 27.07 22.02 21.22
CA LYS A 376 26.47 23.29 21.64
C LYS A 376 25.26 23.04 22.55
N ALA A 377 25.10 23.91 23.54
CA ALA A 377 23.85 24.02 24.29
C ALA A 377 22.80 24.76 23.46
N GLY A 378 21.53 24.68 23.86
CA GLY A 378 20.45 25.47 23.26
C GLY A 378 19.28 24.63 22.73
N PRO A 379 18.39 25.24 21.93
CA PRO A 379 17.12 24.65 21.52
C PRO A 379 17.25 23.31 20.78
N ARG A 380 18.28 23.13 19.94
CA ARG A 380 18.49 21.85 19.22
C ARG A 380 18.80 20.70 20.16
N ARG A 381 19.60 20.95 21.20
CA ARG A 381 19.92 19.93 22.22
C ARG A 381 18.68 19.57 23.04
N GLN A 382 17.86 20.56 23.40
CA GLN A 382 16.58 20.34 24.08
C GLN A 382 15.62 19.54 23.19
N ARG A 383 15.52 19.86 21.89
CA ARG A 383 14.68 19.12 20.94
C ARG A 383 15.11 17.67 20.82
N LEU A 384 16.41 17.39 20.69
CA LEU A 384 16.93 16.02 20.66
C LEU A 384 16.56 15.27 21.96
N GLN A 385 16.72 15.92 23.11
CA GLN A 385 16.39 15.31 24.40
C GLN A 385 14.90 14.94 24.49
N LEU A 386 14.00 15.82 24.08
CA LEU A 386 12.56 15.53 24.05
C LEU A 386 12.22 14.34 23.15
N LEU A 387 12.82 14.26 21.96
CA LEU A 387 12.59 13.15 21.03
C LEU A 387 13.10 11.80 21.61
N LEU A 388 14.26 11.82 22.28
CA LEU A 388 14.77 10.63 22.97
C LEU A 388 13.86 10.21 24.13
N GLU A 389 13.34 11.17 24.89
CA GLU A 389 12.37 10.92 25.97
C GLU A 389 11.05 10.35 25.43
N GLU A 390 10.58 10.80 24.26
CA GLU A 390 9.38 10.25 23.60
C GLU A 390 9.58 8.79 23.18
N VAL A 391 10.72 8.47 22.55
CA VAL A 391 11.07 7.09 22.17
C VAL A 391 11.17 6.20 23.42
N GLU A 392 11.82 6.68 24.48
CA GLU A 392 11.94 5.96 25.74
C GLU A 392 10.57 5.73 26.40
N ALA A 393 9.73 6.76 26.45
CA ALA A 393 8.39 6.67 27.02
C ALA A 393 7.53 5.64 26.27
N PHE A 394 7.55 5.68 24.94
CA PHE A 394 6.79 4.73 24.13
C PHE A 394 7.29 3.29 24.28
N THR A 395 8.60 3.07 24.18
CA THR A 395 9.18 1.72 24.30
C THR A 395 8.94 1.12 25.68
N LYS A 396 9.07 1.91 26.75
CA LYS A 396 8.77 1.50 28.13
C LYS A 396 7.28 1.20 28.33
N TRP A 397 6.41 2.05 27.80
CA TRP A 397 4.97 1.79 27.81
C TRP A 397 4.66 0.49 27.08
N LEU A 398 5.22 0.26 25.88
CA LEU A 398 4.95 -0.95 25.10
C LEU A 398 5.39 -2.25 25.80
N GLN A 399 6.45 -2.19 26.61
CA GLN A 399 6.89 -3.33 27.43
C GLN A 399 5.90 -3.72 28.53
N THR A 400 5.03 -2.81 28.98
CA THR A 400 4.14 -3.03 30.13
C THR A 400 2.66 -2.95 29.79
N ALA A 401 2.31 -2.31 28.67
CA ALA A 401 0.94 -2.14 28.20
C ALA A 401 0.26 -3.48 27.96
N SER A 402 -1.03 -3.60 28.30
CA SER A 402 -1.82 -4.77 27.97
C SER A 402 -2.01 -4.92 26.46
N VAL A 403 -2.26 -6.15 25.99
CA VAL A 403 -2.63 -6.41 24.59
C VAL A 403 -3.82 -5.56 24.13
N GLN A 404 -4.78 -5.30 25.03
CA GLN A 404 -5.95 -4.47 24.71
C GLN A 404 -5.60 -3.00 24.48
N GLU A 405 -4.58 -2.48 25.17
CA GLU A 405 -4.08 -1.12 24.94
C GLU A 405 -3.28 -1.04 23.66
N ILE A 406 -2.45 -2.04 23.36
CA ILE A 406 -1.67 -2.12 22.13
C ILE A 406 -2.59 -2.17 20.91
N LYS A 407 -3.68 -2.94 20.96
CA LYS A 407 -4.72 -2.99 19.91
C LYS A 407 -5.41 -1.65 19.64
N LYS A 408 -5.31 -0.66 20.54
CA LYS A 408 -5.85 0.69 20.30
C LYS A 408 -4.92 1.58 19.49
N ILE A 409 -3.65 1.18 19.32
CA ILE A 409 -2.79 1.80 18.31
C ILE A 409 -3.40 1.42 16.97
N LYS A 410 -4.15 2.36 16.39
CA LYS A 410 -4.76 2.16 15.06
C LYS A 410 -3.63 1.76 14.11
N ALA A 411 -3.84 0.68 13.37
CA ALA A 411 -3.02 0.31 12.22
C ALA A 411 -3.15 1.40 11.16
#